data_AF-A0A1X0CYZ7-F1
#
_entry.id   AF-A0A1X0CYZ7-F1
#
_cell.length_a   1.000
_cell.length_b   1.000
_cell.length_c   1.000
_cell.angle_alpha   90.00
_cell.angle_beta   90.00
_cell.angle_gamma   90.00
#
_symmetry.space_group_name_H-M   'P 1'
#
loop_
_entity.id
_entity.type
_entity.pdbx_description
1 polymer ?
#
loop_
_entity_poly.entity_id
_entity_poly.type
_entity_poly.pdbx_seq_one_letter_code
_entity_poly.pdbx_strand_id
1 'polypeptide(L)'
;AGHPTPMQNFLTTHAGLAGRFPHTVAFTSPTPNDIVTLGHRLARKENLTIEDTAWELLHTEATRLRSIPHGHGTLLDAAGNTHYACDVIHTCQRARLRRLHKLAPHRRDLE
;
A
#
# COMPACT_ATOMS: atom_id res chain seq x y z
N ALA A 1 6.53 -6.69 5.60
CA ALA A 1 6.04 -6.22 6.91
C ALA A 1 6.82 -6.91 8.04
N GLY A 2 6.78 -6.37 9.26
CA GLY A 2 7.30 -7.07 10.46
C GLY A 2 8.81 -7.11 10.67
N HIS A 3 9.62 -6.51 9.78
CA HIS A 3 11.09 -6.40 9.90
C HIS A 3 11.80 -7.64 10.52
N PRO A 4 11.56 -8.87 10.04
CA PRO A 4 12.04 -10.07 10.72
C PRO A 4 13.57 -10.12 10.80
N THR A 5 14.27 -9.85 9.69
CA THR A 5 15.75 -9.85 9.66
C THR A 5 16.35 -8.70 10.47
N PRO A 6 15.91 -7.42 10.33
CA PRO A 6 16.40 -6.36 11.20
C PRO A 6 16.13 -6.62 12.68
N MET A 7 14.95 -7.14 13.04
CA MET A 7 14.59 -7.46 14.42
C MET A 7 15.48 -8.59 14.96
N GLN A 8 15.73 -9.62 14.16
CA GLN A 8 16.61 -10.71 14.56
C GLN A 8 18.05 -10.22 14.78
N ASN A 9 18.59 -9.42 13.86
CA ASN A 9 19.92 -8.82 14.01
C ASN A 9 20.02 -7.92 15.26
N PHE A 10 18.96 -7.17 15.57
CA PHE A 10 18.89 -6.34 16.76
C PHE A 10 18.91 -7.18 18.04
N LEU A 11 18.11 -8.25 18.09
CA LEU A 11 18.04 -9.12 19.27
C LEU A 11 19.32 -9.95 19.46
N THR A 12 19.99 -10.40 18.39
CA THR A 12 21.28 -11.10 18.49
C THR A 12 22.39 -10.20 18.99
N THR A 13 22.39 -8.91 18.61
CA THR A 13 23.34 -7.91 19.10
C THR A 13 23.15 -7.61 20.60
N HIS A 14 21.93 -7.76 21.11
CA HIS A 14 21.57 -7.47 22.50
C HIS A 14 20.98 -8.69 23.21
N ALA A 15 21.80 -9.69 23.51
CA ALA A 15 21.37 -10.97 24.10
C ALA A 15 20.50 -10.83 25.37
N GLY A 16 20.79 -9.88 26.25
CA GLY A 16 20.00 -9.62 27.47
C GLY A 16 18.62 -9.03 27.20
N LEU A 17 18.41 -8.42 26.03
CA LEU A 17 17.12 -7.92 25.57
C LEU A 17 16.30 -9.04 24.92
N ALA A 18 16.95 -9.93 24.15
CA ALA A 18 16.30 -11.09 23.55
C ALA A 18 15.60 -11.97 24.60
N GLY A 19 16.25 -12.21 25.75
CA GLY A 19 15.65 -12.99 26.85
C GLY A 19 14.41 -12.38 27.49
N ARG A 20 14.09 -11.10 27.23
CA ARG A 20 12.89 -10.42 27.75
C ARG A 20 11.67 -10.56 26.84
N PHE A 21 11.84 -11.09 25.62
CA PHE A 21 10.78 -11.31 24.65
C PHE A 21 10.52 -12.82 24.50
N PRO A 22 9.73 -13.44 25.39
CA PRO A 22 9.46 -14.88 25.35
C PRO A 22 8.66 -15.31 24.11
N HIS A 23 7.99 -14.36 23.45
CA HIS A 23 7.18 -14.59 22.26
C HIS A 23 7.51 -13.56 21.19
N THR A 24 7.61 -14.03 19.94
CA THR A 24 7.77 -13.19 18.76
C THR A 24 6.69 -13.57 17.76
N VAL A 25 5.93 -12.59 17.30
CA VAL A 25 4.89 -12.77 16.29
C VAL A 25 5.39 -12.19 14.97
N ALA A 26 5.42 -13.01 13.92
CA ALA A 26 5.78 -12.57 12.59
C ALA A 26 4.55 -12.04 11.84
N PHE A 27 4.69 -10.87 11.23
CA PHE A 27 3.65 -10.28 10.37
C PHE A 27 4.00 -10.50 8.90
N THR A 28 3.14 -11.24 8.19
CA THR A 28 3.30 -11.46 6.75
C THR A 28 2.91 -10.21 5.96
N SER A 29 3.61 -9.95 4.85
CA SER A 29 3.23 -8.86 3.93
C SER A 29 1.89 -9.13 3.26
N PRO A 30 1.05 -8.09 3.07
CA PRO A 30 -0.28 -8.21 2.49
C PRO A 30 -0.22 -8.82 1.08
N THR A 31 -1.22 -9.63 0.77
CA THR A 31 -1.44 -10.16 -0.58
C THR A 31 -1.92 -9.06 -1.53
N PRO A 32 -1.75 -9.22 -2.86
CA PRO A 32 -2.35 -8.29 -3.81
C PRO A 32 -3.87 -8.14 -3.62
N ASN A 33 -4.56 -9.20 -3.21
CA ASN A 33 -5.97 -9.15 -2.87
C ASN A 33 -6.26 -8.30 -1.61
N ASP A 34 -5.38 -8.34 -0.61
CA ASP A 34 -5.48 -7.46 0.56
C ASP A 34 -5.29 -5.98 0.17
N ILE A 35 -4.36 -5.69 -0.74
CA ILE A 35 -4.15 -4.33 -1.29
C ILE A 35 -5.42 -3.81 -1.95
N VAL A 36 -6.06 -4.61 -2.82
CA VAL A 36 -7.32 -4.25 -3.47
C VAL A 36 -8.46 -4.08 -2.44
N THR A 37 -8.55 -4.99 -1.47
CA THR A 37 -9.55 -4.92 -0.39
C THR A 37 -9.43 -3.64 0.42
N LEU A 38 -8.20 -3.23 0.77
CA LEU A 38 -7.93 -1.95 1.43
C LEU A 38 -8.31 -0.77 0.54
N GLY A 39 -8.01 -0.86 -0.75
CA GLY A 39 -8.41 0.12 -1.75
C GLY A 39 -9.93 0.33 -1.79
N HIS A 40 -10.72 -0.75 -1.88
CA HIS A 40 -12.19 -0.66 -1.84
C HIS A 40 -12.70 -0.03 -0.54
N ARG A 41 -12.10 -0.37 0.61
CA ARG A 41 -12.48 0.23 1.90
C ARG A 41 -12.22 1.74 1.90
N LEU A 42 -11.09 2.19 1.38
CA LEU A 42 -10.78 3.61 1.26
C LEU A 42 -11.74 4.31 0.27
N ALA A 43 -11.98 3.72 -0.90
CA ALA A 43 -12.91 4.28 -1.89
C ALA A 43 -14.32 4.47 -1.30
N ARG A 44 -14.82 3.48 -0.56
CA ARG A 44 -16.12 3.58 0.14
C ARG A 44 -16.12 4.68 1.20
N LYS A 45 -15.05 4.81 1.99
CA LYS A 45 -14.92 5.84 3.01
C LYS A 45 -14.95 7.25 2.42
N GLU A 46 -14.27 7.44 1.29
CA GLU A 46 -14.12 8.74 0.62
C GLU A 46 -15.21 8.99 -0.44
N ASN A 47 -16.26 8.16 -0.51
CA ASN A 47 -17.35 8.22 -1.49
C ASN A 47 -16.86 8.30 -2.95
N LEU A 48 -15.85 7.49 -3.29
CA LEU A 48 -15.29 7.41 -4.64
C LEU A 48 -15.93 6.28 -5.43
N THR A 49 -16.34 6.59 -6.64
CA THR A 49 -16.63 5.59 -7.66
C THR A 49 -15.37 5.39 -8.50
N ILE A 50 -14.85 4.16 -8.49
CA ILE A 50 -13.67 3.75 -9.24
C ILE A 50 -14.10 2.60 -10.15
N GLU A 51 -13.72 2.67 -11.42
CA GLU A 51 -14.03 1.67 -12.43
C GLU A 51 -13.33 0.33 -12.12
N ASP A 52 -14.00 -0.78 -12.42
CA ASP A 52 -13.49 -2.13 -12.10
C ASP A 52 -12.13 -2.44 -12.75
N THR A 53 -11.91 -1.93 -13.96
CA THR A 53 -10.64 -2.03 -14.67
C THR A 53 -9.46 -1.43 -13.89
N ALA A 54 -9.69 -0.39 -13.08
CA ALA A 54 -8.66 0.21 -12.25
C ALA A 54 -8.27 -0.69 -11.06
N TRP A 55 -9.20 -1.49 -10.53
CA TRP A 55 -8.91 -2.47 -9.48
C TRP A 55 -8.05 -3.62 -10.01
N GLU A 56 -8.32 -4.08 -11.24
CA GLU A 56 -7.50 -5.10 -11.93
C GLU A 56 -6.06 -4.60 -12.16
N LEU A 57 -5.91 -3.33 -12.57
CA LEU A 57 -4.59 -2.70 -12.71
C LEU A 57 -3.85 -2.62 -11.37
N LEU A 58 -4.53 -2.19 -10.30
CA LEU A 58 -3.93 -2.15 -8.96
C LEU A 58 -3.50 -3.54 -8.49
N HIS A 59 -4.32 -4.56 -8.73
CA HIS A 59 -4.00 -5.94 -8.40
C HIS A 59 -2.76 -6.43 -9.16
N THR A 60 -2.71 -6.16 -10.47
CA THR A 60 -1.62 -6.57 -11.35
C THR A 60 -0.30 -5.94 -10.92
N GLU A 61 -0.28 -4.63 -10.66
CA GLU A 61 0.92 -3.94 -10.20
C GLU A 61 1.32 -4.38 -8.79
N ALA A 62 0.39 -4.57 -7.86
CA ALA A 62 0.70 -5.11 -6.54
C ALA A 62 1.32 -6.52 -6.62
N THR A 63 0.83 -7.35 -7.55
CA THR A 63 1.40 -8.69 -7.83
C THR A 63 2.83 -8.58 -8.35
N ARG A 64 3.06 -7.67 -9.31
CA ARG A 64 4.40 -7.42 -9.87
C ARG A 64 5.38 -6.88 -8.82
N LEU A 65 4.97 -5.91 -7.99
CA LEU A 65 5.84 -5.36 -6.94
C LEU A 65 6.18 -6.42 -5.89
N ARG A 66 5.25 -7.32 -5.58
CA ARG A 66 5.49 -8.43 -4.64
C ARG A 66 6.43 -9.50 -5.22
N SER A 67 6.48 -9.68 -6.54
CA SER A 67 7.36 -10.71 -7.15
C SER A 67 8.83 -10.27 -7.24
N ILE A 68 9.13 -8.99 -7.03
CA ILE A 68 10.48 -8.44 -7.15
C ILE A 68 11.11 -8.34 -5.74
N PRO A 69 12.18 -9.12 -5.44
CA PRO A 69 12.90 -9.01 -4.19
C PRO A 69 13.57 -7.65 -4.04
N HIS A 70 13.52 -7.07 -2.83
CA HIS A 70 14.17 -5.80 -2.51
C HIS A 70 14.58 -5.73 -1.03
N GLY A 71 15.89 -5.66 -0.77
CA GLY A 71 16.43 -5.68 0.60
C GLY A 71 16.01 -6.95 1.35
N HIS A 72 15.35 -6.77 2.51
CA HIS A 72 14.82 -7.88 3.33
C HIS A 72 13.36 -8.24 3.02
N GLY A 73 12.80 -7.73 1.92
CA GLY A 73 11.42 -7.96 1.53
C GLY A 73 11.23 -7.85 0.02
N THR A 74 10.13 -7.26 -0.40
CA THR A 74 9.75 -7.07 -1.80
C THR A 74 9.66 -5.60 -2.17
N LEU A 75 9.55 -5.26 -3.46
CA LEU A 75 9.25 -3.87 -3.84
C LEU A 75 7.89 -3.39 -3.31
N LEU A 76 6.93 -4.29 -3.08
CA LEU A 76 5.67 -3.93 -2.42
C LEU A 76 5.91 -3.47 -0.97
N ASP A 77 6.87 -4.08 -0.27
CA ASP A 77 7.27 -3.63 1.06
C ASP A 77 7.90 -2.24 1.03
N ALA A 78 8.80 -1.99 0.06
CA ALA A 78 9.43 -0.69 -0.13
C ALA A 78 8.42 0.39 -0.55
N ALA A 79 7.39 0.01 -1.30
CA ALA A 79 6.29 0.88 -1.72
C ALA A 79 5.28 1.20 -0.61
N GLY A 80 5.53 0.75 0.63
CA GLY A 80 4.69 1.07 1.79
C GLY A 80 3.68 0.00 2.18
N ASN A 81 3.76 -1.22 1.62
CA ASN A 81 2.83 -2.32 1.93
C ASN A 81 1.36 -1.90 1.82
N THR A 82 0.62 -1.89 2.93
CA THR A 82 -0.80 -1.49 2.97
C THR A 82 -0.99 -0.02 2.61
N HIS A 83 0.00 0.83 2.84
CA HIS A 83 -0.06 2.25 2.45
C HIS A 83 0.01 2.45 0.94
N TYR A 84 0.54 1.47 0.19
CA TYR A 84 0.61 1.53 -1.26
C TYR A 84 -0.76 1.81 -1.90
N ALA A 85 -1.82 1.08 -1.47
CA ALA A 85 -3.17 1.31 -1.96
C ALA A 85 -3.67 2.74 -1.68
N CYS A 86 -3.43 3.24 -0.47
CA CYS A 86 -3.82 4.58 -0.07
C CYS A 86 -3.10 5.65 -0.90
N ASP A 87 -1.78 5.51 -1.07
CA ASP A 87 -0.96 6.47 -1.79
C ASP A 87 -1.32 6.52 -3.27
N VAL A 88 -1.59 5.36 -3.89
CA VAL A 88 -2.09 5.28 -5.27
C VAL A 88 -3.42 6.01 -5.40
N ILE A 89 -4.40 5.70 -4.54
CA ILE A 89 -5.73 6.31 -4.60
C ILE A 89 -5.65 7.83 -4.40
N HIS A 90 -4.92 8.31 -3.38
CA HIS A 90 -4.74 9.75 -3.16
C HIS A 90 -4.04 10.44 -4.33
N THR A 91 -3.06 9.78 -4.95
CA THR A 91 -2.38 10.30 -6.14
C THR A 91 -3.33 10.40 -7.33
N CYS A 92 -4.16 9.37 -7.56
CA CYS A 92 -5.19 9.35 -8.60
C CYS A 92 -6.24 10.45 -8.37
N GLN A 93 -6.68 10.68 -7.13
CA GLN A 93 -7.59 11.78 -6.80
C GLN A 93 -6.98 13.14 -7.16
N ARG A 94 -5.73 13.39 -6.77
CA ARG A 94 -5.01 14.64 -7.11
C ARG A 94 -4.88 14.81 -8.62
N ALA A 95 -4.58 13.72 -9.36
CA ALA A 95 -4.51 13.75 -10.81
C ALA A 95 -5.88 14.06 -11.46
N ARG A 96 -6.95 13.44 -10.96
CA ARG A 96 -8.32 13.72 -11.38
C ARG A 96 -8.70 15.18 -11.16
N LEU A 97 -8.41 15.75 -9.99
CA LEU A 97 -8.69 17.15 -9.69
C LEU A 97 -7.95 18.11 -10.63
N ARG A 98 -6.66 17.86 -10.89
CA ARG A 98 -5.90 18.63 -11.89
C ARG A 98 -6.51 18.55 -13.28
N ARG A 99 -6.96 17.35 -13.70
CA ARG A 99 -7.61 17.14 -14.99
C ARG A 99 -8.93 17.91 -15.08
N LEU A 100 -9.76 17.85 -14.04
CA LEU A 100 -11.03 18.59 -13.99
C LEU A 100 -10.79 20.10 -14.05
N HIS A 101 -9.86 20.63 -13.26
CA HIS A 101 -9.53 22.05 -13.30
C HIS A 101 -9.03 22.51 -14.69
N LYS A 102 -8.30 21.65 -15.42
CA LYS A 102 -7.84 21.96 -16.78
C LYS A 102 -8.98 21.96 -17.80
N LEU A 103 -9.96 21.08 -17.66
CA LEU A 103 -11.06 20.91 -18.62
C LEU A 103 -12.25 21.84 -18.34
N ALA A 104 -12.50 22.12 -17.06
CA ALA A 104 -13.66 22.83 -16.54
C ALA A 104 -13.22 23.66 -15.32
N PRO A 105 -12.53 24.79 -15.52
CA PRO A 105 -12.04 25.63 -14.42
C PRO A 105 -13.18 26.21 -13.57
N HIS A 106 -14.38 26.35 -14.14
CA HIS A 106 -15.58 26.73 -13.39
C HIS A 106 -16.55 25.57 -13.27
N ARG A 107 -17.24 25.48 -12.12
CA ARG A 107 -18.24 24.44 -11.85
C ARG A 107 -19.36 24.40 -12.90
N ARG A 108 -19.67 25.55 -13.52
CA ARG A 108 -20.69 25.70 -14.58
C ARG A 108 -20.29 25.01 -15.90
N ASP A 109 -19.01 24.72 -16.08
CA ASP A 109 -18.50 24.06 -17.30
C ASP A 109 -18.70 22.53 -17.25
N LEU A 110 -19.30 22.01 -16.18
CA LEU A 110 -19.61 20.59 -15.96
C LEU A 110 -21.09 20.24 -16.18
N GLU A 111 -21.93 21.24 -16.48
CA GLU A 111 -23.34 21.07 -16.89
C GLU A 111 -23.44 20.88 -18.41
#